data_AF-S5SA99-F1
#
_entry.id   AF-S5SA99-F1
#
_cell.length_a   1.000
_cell.length_b   1.000
_cell.length_c   1.000
_cell.angle_alpha   90.00
_cell.angle_beta   90.00
_cell.angle_gamma   90.00
#
_symmetry.space_group_name_H-M   'P 1'
#
loop_
_entity.id
_entity.type
_entity.pdbx_description
1 polymer ?
#
loop_
_entity_poly.entity_id
_entity_poly.type
_entity_poly.pdbx_seq_one_letter_code
_entity_poly.pdbx_strand_id
1 'polypeptide(L)'
;MCKVPRPPNAFIIYHRNKSKELAKFKSNGKSESNERHPSKTVAEMWKEEPAEIKLQYQREADLALVEHKKKYPFYKYKPKKKDGKNKSKSQQVNNKTSKNKKSSSIKSSNDNKDNKKEISNEDDDSQVPIEHRK
;
A
#
# COMPACT_ATOMS: atom_id res chain seq x y z
N MET A 1 -19.10 13.93 8.46
CA MET A 1 -17.80 14.40 7.92
C MET A 1 -17.03 13.20 7.37
N CYS A 2 -16.80 13.13 6.06
CA CYS A 2 -16.13 12.01 5.43
C CYS A 2 -14.67 11.91 5.90
N LYS A 3 -14.26 10.75 6.42
CA LYS A 3 -12.88 10.49 6.83
C LYS A 3 -12.00 10.31 5.60
N VAL A 4 -10.88 11.03 5.54
CA VAL A 4 -9.88 10.85 4.47
C VAL A 4 -9.35 9.41 4.51
N PRO A 5 -9.46 8.64 3.39
CA PRO A 5 -8.97 7.28 3.33
C PRO A 5 -7.44 7.24 3.42
N ARG A 6 -6.87 6.06 3.65
CA ARG A 6 -5.42 5.88 3.59
C ARG A 6 -4.96 5.89 2.14
N PRO A 7 -3.77 6.43 1.82
CA PRO A 7 -3.16 6.18 0.53
C PRO A 7 -2.97 4.67 0.33
N PRO A 8 -3.32 4.11 -0.84
CA PRO A 8 -3.16 2.69 -1.11
C PRO A 8 -1.68 2.35 -1.27
N ASN A 9 -1.27 1.18 -0.76
CA ASN A 9 0.06 0.63 -1.05
C ASN A 9 0.03 -0.23 -2.34
N ALA A 10 1.21 -0.72 -2.76
CA ALA A 10 1.35 -1.51 -3.99
C ALA A 10 0.39 -2.71 -4.04
N PHE A 11 0.33 -3.51 -2.98
CA PHE A 11 -0.57 -4.66 -2.92
C PHE A 11 -2.06 -4.28 -2.96
N ILE A 12 -2.46 -3.17 -2.34
CA ILE A 12 -3.86 -2.71 -2.38
C ILE A 12 -4.25 -2.29 -3.81
N ILE A 13 -3.33 -1.68 -4.56
CA ILE A 13 -3.54 -1.34 -5.97
C ILE A 13 -3.66 -2.62 -6.80
N TYR A 14 -2.66 -3.52 -6.70
CA TYR A 14 -2.66 -4.81 -7.35
C TYR A 14 -3.94 -5.61 -7.07
N HIS A 15 -4.34 -5.70 -5.79
CA HIS A 15 -5.51 -6.46 -5.39
C HIS A 15 -6.79 -5.92 -6.01
N ARG A 16 -6.94 -4.60 -6.12
CA ARG A 16 -8.09 -3.98 -6.80
C ARG A 16 -8.12 -4.35 -8.28
N ASN A 17 -6.97 -4.36 -8.94
CA ASN A 17 -6.87 -4.69 -10.37
C ASN A 17 -7.18 -6.18 -10.59
N LYS A 18 -6.52 -7.08 -9.88
CA LYS A 18 -6.76 -8.53 -9.97
C LYS A 18 -8.18 -8.93 -9.55
N SER A 19 -8.73 -8.32 -8.49
CA SER A 19 -10.12 -8.60 -8.11
C SER A 19 -11.11 -8.21 -9.20
N LYS A 20 -10.87 -7.11 -9.92
CA LYS A 20 -11.69 -6.70 -11.07
C LYS A 20 -11.52 -7.67 -12.25
N GLU A 21 -10.30 -8.11 -12.54
CA GLU A 21 -10.05 -9.14 -13.57
C GLU A 21 -10.81 -10.43 -13.25
N LEU A 22 -10.65 -10.96 -12.04
CA LEU A 22 -11.33 -12.18 -11.58
C LEU A 22 -12.85 -12.03 -11.60
N ALA A 23 -13.38 -10.86 -11.25
CA ALA A 23 -14.82 -10.60 -11.33
C ALA A 23 -15.35 -10.65 -12.78
N LYS A 24 -14.59 -10.13 -13.75
CA LYS A 24 -14.95 -10.20 -15.19
C LYS A 24 -14.91 -11.62 -15.73
N PHE A 25 -13.95 -12.44 -15.32
CA PHE A 25 -13.91 -13.85 -15.72
C PHE A 25 -15.10 -14.63 -15.14
N LYS A 26 -15.47 -14.35 -13.88
CA LYS A 26 -16.63 -15.00 -13.22
C LYS A 26 -17.98 -14.60 -13.83
N SER A 27 -18.13 -13.40 -14.38
CA SER A 27 -19.39 -12.98 -15.02
C SER A 27 -19.66 -13.67 -16.35
N ASN A 28 -18.63 -14.19 -17.02
CA ASN A 28 -18.73 -14.75 -18.38
C ASN A 28 -18.96 -16.27 -18.41
N GLY A 29 -18.83 -16.96 -17.27
CA GLY A 29 -19.06 -18.40 -17.16
C GLY A 29 -19.66 -18.73 -15.80
N LYS A 30 -20.90 -19.25 -15.81
CA LYS A 30 -21.69 -19.70 -14.66
C LYS A 30 -20.83 -20.43 -13.61
N SER A 31 -20.33 -19.71 -12.62
CA SER A 31 -19.62 -20.29 -11.48
C SER A 31 -20.04 -19.55 -10.22
N GLU A 32 -21.01 -20.14 -9.52
CA GLU A 32 -21.47 -19.82 -8.16
C GLU A 32 -20.40 -20.10 -7.09
N SER A 33 -19.12 -19.79 -7.36
CA SER A 33 -18.11 -19.89 -6.33
C SER A 33 -18.30 -18.75 -5.34
N ASN A 34 -18.87 -19.12 -4.19
CA ASN A 34 -19.22 -18.34 -3.00
C ASN A 34 -18.07 -17.53 -2.36
N GLU A 35 -16.89 -17.46 -2.98
CA GLU A 35 -15.85 -16.54 -2.56
C GLU A 35 -16.18 -15.11 -2.99
N ARG A 36 -16.95 -14.42 -2.15
CA ARG A 36 -17.25 -12.98 -2.24
C ARG A 36 -16.00 -12.10 -2.28
N HIS A 37 -14.85 -12.60 -1.82
CA HIS A 37 -13.57 -11.87 -1.82
C HIS A 37 -12.39 -12.78 -2.20
N PRO A 38 -11.70 -12.54 -3.33
CA PRO A 38 -10.56 -13.36 -3.78
C PRO A 38 -9.25 -13.06 -3.02
N SER A 39 -9.34 -12.66 -1.75
CA SER A 39 -8.18 -12.11 -1.04
C SER A 39 -7.06 -13.12 -0.80
N LYS A 40 -7.40 -14.41 -0.61
CA LYS A 40 -6.40 -15.48 -0.47
C LYS A 40 -5.67 -15.72 -1.80
N THR A 41 -6.44 -15.97 -2.87
CA THR A 41 -5.91 -16.20 -4.22
C THR A 41 -5.03 -15.04 -4.68
N VAL A 42 -5.49 -13.80 -4.52
CA VAL A 42 -4.71 -12.62 -4.93
C VAL A 42 -3.43 -12.45 -4.10
N ALA A 43 -3.45 -12.83 -2.83
CA ALA A 43 -2.25 -12.81 -2.00
C ALA A 43 -1.22 -13.87 -2.43
N GLU A 44 -1.67 -15.03 -2.90
CA GLU A 44 -0.81 -16.07 -3.50
C GLU A 44 -0.23 -15.58 -4.82
N MET A 45 -1.06 -15.07 -5.72
CA MET A 45 -0.61 -14.48 -6.98
C MET A 45 0.45 -13.40 -6.75
N TRP A 46 0.22 -12.47 -5.81
CA TRP A 46 1.21 -11.43 -5.50
C TRP A 46 2.57 -11.98 -5.06
N LYS A 47 2.62 -13.13 -4.38
CA LYS A 47 3.90 -13.74 -3.99
C LYS A 47 4.64 -14.26 -5.22
N GLU A 48 3.92 -14.88 -6.14
CA GLU A 48 4.45 -15.51 -7.36
C GLU A 48 4.77 -14.51 -8.49
N GLU A 49 4.17 -13.32 -8.48
CA GLU A 49 4.41 -12.29 -9.50
C GLU A 49 5.89 -11.88 -9.59
N PRO A 50 6.38 -11.56 -10.81
CA PRO A 50 7.76 -11.16 -11.03
C PRO A 50 8.06 -9.81 -10.38
N ALA A 51 9.35 -9.59 -10.10
CA ALA A 51 9.83 -8.38 -9.43
C ALA A 51 9.49 -7.10 -10.22
N GLU A 52 9.49 -7.16 -11.56
CA GLU A 52 9.15 -6.03 -12.43
C GLU A 52 7.73 -5.52 -12.18
N ILE A 53 6.76 -6.44 -12.08
CA ILE A 53 5.36 -6.10 -11.82
C ILE A 53 5.21 -5.52 -10.41
N LYS A 54 5.91 -6.11 -9.43
CA LYS A 54 5.93 -5.58 -8.06
C LYS A 54 6.50 -4.15 -8.01
N LEU A 55 7.55 -3.89 -8.78
CA LEU A 55 8.20 -2.57 -8.88
C LEU A 55 7.28 -1.55 -9.55
N GLN A 56 6.55 -1.95 -10.60
CA GLN A 56 5.55 -1.08 -11.22
C GLN A 56 4.49 -0.63 -10.21
N TYR A 57 3.90 -1.57 -9.46
CA TYR A 57 2.89 -1.24 -8.44
C TYR A 57 3.48 -0.48 -7.25
N GLN A 58 4.76 -0.66 -6.96
CA GLN A 58 5.46 0.16 -5.98
C GLN A 58 5.55 1.62 -6.44
N ARG A 59 5.94 1.85 -7.69
CA ARG A 59 5.99 3.19 -8.28
C ARG A 59 4.61 3.86 -8.26
N GLU A 60 3.55 3.12 -8.60
CA GLU A 60 2.17 3.61 -8.51
C GLU A 60 1.76 3.96 -7.07
N ALA A 61 2.18 3.17 -6.09
CA ALA A 61 1.91 3.45 -4.68
C ALA A 61 2.65 4.70 -4.18
N ASP A 62 3.90 4.91 -4.63
CA ASP A 62 4.68 6.10 -4.30
C ASP A 62 4.03 7.35 -4.88
N LEU A 63 3.56 7.30 -6.13
CA LEU A 63 2.79 8.37 -6.76
C LEU A 63 1.50 8.67 -5.98
N ALA A 64 0.76 7.65 -5.58
CA ALA A 64 -0.45 7.81 -4.79
C ALA A 64 -0.17 8.43 -3.41
N LEU A 65 0.99 8.11 -2.80
CA LEU A 65 1.42 8.73 -1.54
C LEU A 65 1.75 10.22 -1.73
N VAL A 66 2.46 10.57 -2.79
CA VAL A 66 2.81 11.96 -3.13
C VAL A 66 1.54 12.78 -3.40
N GLU A 67 0.64 12.26 -4.24
CA GLU A 67 -0.65 12.91 -4.53
C GLU A 67 -1.47 13.09 -3.26
N HIS A 68 -1.56 12.06 -2.42
CA HIS A 68 -2.27 12.12 -1.16
C HIS A 68 -1.68 13.17 -0.22
N LYS A 69 -0.34 13.28 -0.14
CA LYS A 69 0.33 14.28 0.69
C LYS A 69 0.07 15.70 0.19
N LYS A 70 0.05 15.90 -1.14
CA LYS A 70 -0.29 17.19 -1.76
C LYS A 70 -1.76 17.57 -1.50
N LYS A 71 -2.67 16.61 -1.65
CA LYS A 71 -4.12 16.82 -1.48
C LYS A 71 -4.54 16.99 -0.01
N TYR A 72 -3.86 16.30 0.89
CA TYR A 72 -4.18 16.29 2.33
C TYR A 72 -2.93 16.60 3.16
N PRO A 73 -2.46 17.86 3.18
CA PRO A 73 -1.22 18.24 3.87
C PRO A 73 -1.29 18.01 5.40
N PHE A 74 -2.49 18.06 5.99
CA PHE A 74 -2.72 17.83 7.42
C PHE A 74 -3.12 16.39 7.75
N TYR A 75 -3.01 15.46 6.80
CA TYR A 75 -3.36 14.07 7.04
C TYR A 75 -2.44 13.42 8.05
N LYS A 76 -3.02 12.82 9.09
CA LYS A 76 -2.32 11.97 10.06
C LYS A 76 -3.09 10.69 10.28
N TYR A 77 -2.41 9.55 10.13
CA TYR A 77 -3.00 8.26 10.42
C TYR A 77 -3.29 8.13 11.92
N LYS A 78 -4.58 7.93 12.24
CA LYS A 78 -5.07 7.67 13.60
C LYS A 78 -5.84 6.34 13.60
N PRO A 79 -5.19 5.22 13.96
CA PRO A 79 -5.88 3.94 14.08
C PRO A 79 -6.94 4.04 15.20
N LYS A 80 -8.13 3.51 14.93
CA LYS A 80 -9.16 3.41 15.97
C LYS A 80 -8.84 2.16 16.80
N LYS A 81 -8.60 2.33 18.11
CA LYS A 81 -8.58 1.19 19.03
C LYS A 81 -9.97 0.57 19.02
N LYS A 82 -10.06 -0.74 18.77
CA LYS A 82 -11.30 -1.47 18.97
C LYS A 82 -11.46 -1.63 20.48
N ASP A 83 -12.49 -1.03 21.06
CA ASP A 83 -12.87 -1.29 22.45
C ASP A 83 -13.12 -2.81 22.59
N GLY A 84 -12.53 -3.42 23.62
CA GLY A 84 -12.18 -4.84 23.70
C GLY A 84 -13.31 -5.88 23.72
N LYS A 85 -14.42 -5.69 23.00
CA LYS A 85 -15.57 -6.60 23.00
C LYS A 85 -15.47 -7.82 22.08
N ASN A 86 -14.41 -7.99 21.28
CA ASN A 86 -14.22 -9.17 20.42
C ASN A 86 -12.91 -9.92 20.71
N LYS A 87 -12.68 -10.33 21.97
CA LYS A 87 -11.75 -11.43 22.31
C LYS A 87 -12.52 -12.76 22.36
N SER A 88 -13.05 -13.23 21.22
CA SER A 88 -13.60 -14.59 21.11
C SER A 88 -13.71 -15.04 19.65
N LYS A 89 -12.56 -15.34 19.04
CA LYS A 89 -12.40 -16.33 17.95
C LYS A 89 -10.91 -16.46 17.61
N SER A 90 -10.17 -17.03 18.55
CA SER A 90 -8.84 -17.56 18.33
C SER A 90 -8.64 -18.66 19.37
N GLN A 91 -9.31 -19.78 19.13
CA GLN A 91 -8.92 -21.07 19.66
C GLN A 91 -8.94 -22.04 18.48
N GLN A 92 -7.92 -22.88 18.43
CA GLN A 92 -7.67 -23.98 17.50
C GLN A 92 -6.95 -23.63 16.20
N VAL A 93 -5.61 -23.59 16.26
CA VAL A 93 -4.78 -24.65 15.65
C VAL A 93 -3.50 -24.83 16.48
N ASN A 94 -3.36 -26.00 17.11
CA ASN A 94 -2.24 -26.38 17.95
C ASN A 94 -1.07 -26.95 17.11
N ASN A 95 0.13 -26.46 17.42
CA ASN A 95 1.42 -27.12 17.63
C ASN A 95 1.92 -28.27 16.71
N LYS A 96 3.09 -28.04 16.09
CA LYS A 96 4.38 -28.77 16.23
C LYS A 96 5.31 -28.31 15.08
N THR A 97 6.45 -27.68 15.32
CA THR A 97 7.69 -28.36 15.70
C THR A 97 8.73 -27.36 16.22
N SER A 98 9.39 -27.76 17.32
CA SER A 98 10.51 -27.07 17.94
C SER A 98 11.81 -27.44 17.24
N LYS A 99 12.59 -26.48 16.70
CA LYS A 99 14.06 -26.56 16.64
C LYS A 99 14.68 -25.18 16.81
N ASN A 100 15.60 -25.13 17.76
CA ASN A 100 16.32 -23.98 18.27
C ASN A 100 17.66 -23.81 17.53
N LYS A 101 18.21 -22.58 17.58
CA LYS A 101 19.58 -22.13 17.26
C LYS A 101 19.95 -21.94 15.78
N LYS A 102 20.02 -20.68 15.34
CA LYS A 102 21.26 -19.88 15.38
C LYS A 102 21.00 -18.48 14.83
N SER A 103 21.48 -17.51 15.58
CA SER A 103 21.81 -16.17 15.12
C SER A 103 22.73 -16.24 13.89
N SER A 104 22.21 -15.81 12.75
CA SER A 104 23.00 -15.18 11.70
C SER A 104 22.21 -13.97 11.21
N SER A 105 22.74 -12.81 11.53
CA SER A 105 22.39 -11.53 10.96
C SER A 105 22.53 -11.58 9.45
N ILE A 106 21.45 -11.88 8.73
CA ILE A 106 21.35 -11.52 7.31
C ILE A 106 20.70 -10.14 7.30
N LYS A 107 21.58 -9.16 7.40
CA LYS A 107 21.35 -7.77 7.08
C LYS A 107 20.95 -7.71 5.60
N SER A 108 19.66 -7.72 5.29
CA SER A 108 19.18 -7.21 4.01
C SER A 108 19.22 -5.69 4.07
N SER A 109 20.43 -5.15 3.99
CA SER A 109 20.67 -3.81 3.48
C SER A 109 20.20 -3.80 2.03
N ASN A 110 19.01 -3.25 1.79
CA ASN A 110 18.83 -2.43 0.61
C ASN A 110 18.85 -0.98 1.11
N ASP A 111 20.06 -0.55 1.46
CA ASP A 111 20.45 0.85 1.42
C ASP A 111 20.38 1.28 -0.05
N ASN A 112 19.27 1.90 -0.44
CA ASN A 112 19.28 2.92 -1.48
C ASN A 112 18.85 4.23 -0.82
N LYS A 113 19.75 4.68 0.06
CA LYS A 113 19.80 6.03 0.57
C LYS A 113 20.90 6.73 -0.21
N ASP A 114 20.60 7.12 -1.44
CA ASP A 114 21.31 8.17 -2.18
C ASP A 114 20.54 8.48 -3.47
N ASN A 115 19.54 9.34 -3.34
CA ASN A 115 19.33 10.39 -4.34
C ASN A 115 18.70 11.60 -3.67
N LYS A 116 19.52 12.24 -2.83
CA LYS A 116 19.36 13.65 -2.52
C LYS A 116 19.76 14.40 -3.80
N LYS A 117 18.87 14.44 -4.80
CA LYS A 117 19.03 15.39 -5.90
C LYS A 117 18.59 16.73 -5.36
N GLU A 118 19.60 17.45 -4.87
CA GLU A 118 19.66 18.89 -4.82
C GLU A 118 18.95 19.44 -6.07
N ILE A 119 17.75 19.98 -5.91
CA ILE A 119 17.24 20.98 -6.84
C ILE A 119 17.78 22.27 -6.28
N SER A 120 18.89 22.69 -6.87
CA SER A 120 19.41 24.04 -6.79
C SER A 120 18.25 24.99 -7.04
N ASN A 121 18.04 25.89 -6.09
CA ASN A 121 17.40 27.16 -6.38
C ASN A 121 18.40 27.89 -7.29
N GLU A 122 18.16 27.86 -8.59
CA GLU A 122 18.71 28.86 -9.49
C GLU A 122 17.59 29.85 -9.79
N ASP A 123 17.94 31.09 -9.52
CA ASP A 123 17.14 32.29 -9.61
C ASP A 123 16.58 32.47 -11.03
N ASP A 124 15.25 32.50 -11.17
CA ASP A 124 14.60 33.15 -12.31
C ASP A 124 13.79 34.34 -11.81
N ASP A 125 14.45 35.48 -11.95
CA ASP A 125 14.02 36.84 -11.70
C ASP A 125 12.81 37.19 -12.58
N SER A 126 11.60 37.07 -12.03
CA SER A 126 10.46 37.85 -12.52
C SER A 126 9.57 38.31 -11.36
N GLN A 127 9.88 39.52 -10.90
CA GLN A 127 9.01 40.32 -10.04
C GLN A 127 7.59 40.38 -10.61
N VAL A 128 6.61 39.89 -9.85
CA VAL A 128 5.20 40.27 -10.02
C VAL A 128 4.80 41.23 -8.88
N PRO A 129 4.53 42.52 -9.19
CA PRO A 129 4.24 43.53 -8.18
C PRO A 129 2.96 43.28 -7.37
N ILE A 130 3.07 43.63 -6.08
CA ILE A 130 2.01 43.64 -5.07
C ILE A 130 1.05 44.80 -5.37
N GLU A 131 -0.15 44.50 -5.87
CA GLU A 131 -1.24 45.47 -6.00
C GLU A 131 -1.65 46.00 -4.62
N HIS A 132 -1.54 47.32 -4.45
CA HIS A 132 -2.00 48.05 -3.28
C HIS A 132 -3.51 48.29 -3.37
N ARG A 133 -4.18 48.05 -2.23
CA ARG A 133 -5.45 48.60 -1.72
C ARG A 133 -6.28 49.50 -2.64
N LYS A 134 -7.59 49.25 -2.59
CA LYS A 134 -8.57 50.31 -2.37
C LYS A 134 -9.52 49.91 -1.25
#